data_AF-K5X324-F1
#
_entry.id   AF-K5X324-F1
#
_cell.length_a   1.000
_cell.length_b   1.000
_cell.length_c   1.000
_cell.angle_alpha   90.00
_cell.angle_beta   90.00
_cell.angle_gamma   90.00
#
_symmetry.space_group_name_H-M   'P 1'
#
loop_
_entity.id
_entity.type
_entity.pdbx_description
1 polymer ?
#
loop_
_entity_poly.entity_id
_entity_poly.type
_entity_poly.pdbx_seq_one_letter_code
_entity_poly.pdbx_strand_id
1 'polypeptide(L)'
;MITCKSHGHPSALAASRVALSQNVPLDLENPDFLAPPTTDNGEVPNAKWPFGMSHNRLQTGGWARQQNINQLPAATELAGVDLHLEAGAIRELHWHTASEWAYVTKGSVQVTAVNQLGQNFVRTAVRTVVTVFLE
;
A
#
# COMPACT_ATOMS: atom_id res chain seq x y z
N MET A 1 31.61 -3.66 -34.96
CA MET A 1 32.54 -3.83 -33.82
C MET A 1 32.47 -2.54 -33.00
N ILE A 2 31.76 -2.54 -31.88
CA ILE A 2 31.66 -1.37 -30.99
C ILE A 2 32.20 -1.80 -29.63
N THR A 3 33.29 -1.18 -29.19
CA THR A 3 33.95 -1.44 -27.89
C THR A 3 33.51 -0.38 -26.88
N CYS A 4 33.05 -0.80 -25.69
CA CYS A 4 32.71 0.09 -24.59
C CYS A 4 33.92 0.29 -23.66
N LYS A 5 34.29 1.54 -23.34
CA LYS A 5 35.32 1.88 -22.34
C LYS A 5 34.73 1.82 -20.93
N SER A 6 35.28 0.95 -20.08
CA SER A 6 35.01 0.93 -18.65
C SER A 6 35.83 2.02 -17.94
N HIS A 7 35.16 2.93 -17.22
CA HIS A 7 35.78 3.71 -16.15
C HIS A 7 35.31 3.13 -14.81
N GLY A 8 36.27 2.88 -13.92
CA GLY A 8 36.14 1.98 -12.77
C GLY A 8 35.21 2.45 -11.65
N HIS A 9 34.49 1.49 -11.08
CA HIS A 9 34.07 1.44 -9.68
C HIS A 9 34.18 -0.03 -9.22
N PRO A 10 34.64 -0.32 -7.98
CA PRO A 10 34.95 -1.68 -7.57
C PRO A 10 33.73 -2.41 -6.96
N SER A 11 33.59 -3.69 -7.34
CA SER A 11 32.96 -4.84 -6.64
C SER A 11 31.49 -4.70 -6.19
N ALA A 12 30.53 -5.58 -6.54
CA ALA A 12 30.56 -6.95 -7.02
C ALA A 12 29.29 -7.27 -7.85
N LEU A 13 29.36 -8.36 -8.62
CA LEU A 13 28.36 -8.88 -9.57
C LEU A 13 28.29 -8.13 -10.91
N ALA A 14 28.34 -8.91 -12.00
CA ALA A 14 28.47 -8.47 -13.38
C ALA A 14 27.17 -7.83 -13.93
N ALA A 15 26.70 -6.75 -13.31
CA ALA A 15 25.72 -5.88 -13.92
C ALA A 15 26.45 -5.03 -14.98
N SER A 16 26.40 -5.48 -16.23
CA SER A 16 26.64 -4.62 -17.39
C SER A 16 25.92 -3.30 -17.13
N ARG A 17 26.64 -2.17 -17.17
CA ARG A 17 26.08 -0.82 -16.96
C ARG A 17 24.70 -0.75 -17.62
N VAL A 18 23.65 -0.63 -16.82
CA VAL A 18 22.27 -0.58 -17.29
C VAL A 18 22.15 0.63 -18.21
N ALA A 19 22.16 0.39 -19.51
CA ALA A 19 22.34 1.41 -20.52
C ALA A 19 20.98 1.91 -21.03
N LEU A 20 20.19 2.58 -20.16
CA LEU A 20 18.98 3.36 -20.50
C LEU A 20 18.69 4.40 -19.39
N SER A 21 17.68 5.27 -19.55
CA SER A 21 17.20 6.16 -18.50
C SER A 21 16.71 5.37 -17.29
N GLN A 22 17.46 5.40 -16.18
CA GLN A 22 17.11 4.70 -14.94
C GLN A 22 16.37 5.60 -13.96
N ASN A 23 15.51 5.00 -13.13
CA ASN A 23 14.95 5.64 -11.95
C ASN A 23 15.76 5.25 -10.71
N VAL A 24 16.91 5.91 -10.53
CA VAL A 24 17.87 5.60 -9.46
C VAL A 24 17.23 5.62 -8.05
N PRO A 25 16.36 6.59 -7.69
CA PRO A 25 15.66 6.53 -6.41
C PRO A 25 14.85 5.25 -6.20
N LEU A 26 14.14 4.78 -7.23
CA LEU A 26 13.33 3.56 -7.14
C LEU A 26 14.21 2.31 -7.01
N ASP A 27 15.35 2.28 -7.71
CA ASP A 27 16.32 1.18 -7.60
C ASP A 27 16.89 1.08 -6.17
N LEU A 28 17.12 2.23 -5.51
CA LEU A 28 17.59 2.28 -4.12
C LEU A 28 16.54 1.81 -3.11
N GLU A 29 15.25 2.01 -3.38
CA GLU A 29 14.15 1.47 -2.55
C GLU A 29 13.92 -0.04 -2.77
N ASN A 30 14.46 -0.60 -3.86
CA ASN A 30 14.21 -1.96 -4.32
C ASN A 30 15.51 -2.71 -4.72
N PRO A 31 16.54 -2.75 -3.87
CA PRO A 31 17.82 -3.34 -4.24
C PRO A 31 17.70 -4.83 -4.60
N ASP A 32 16.84 -5.57 -3.89
CA ASP A 32 16.60 -7.00 -4.15
C ASP A 32 15.76 -7.28 -5.40
N PHE A 33 15.10 -6.27 -5.99
CA PHE A 33 14.48 -6.42 -7.32
C PHE A 33 15.51 -6.14 -8.43
N LEU A 34 16.45 -5.22 -8.21
CA LEU A 34 17.52 -4.93 -9.15
C LEU A 34 18.57 -6.05 -9.20
N ALA A 35 18.92 -6.59 -8.03
CA ALA A 35 19.90 -7.66 -7.85
C ALA A 35 19.32 -8.74 -6.91
N PRO A 36 18.43 -9.61 -7.42
CA PRO A 36 17.77 -10.62 -6.58
C PRO A 36 18.76 -11.62 -5.99
N PRO A 37 18.44 -12.20 -4.82
CA PRO A 37 19.19 -13.30 -4.25
C PRO A 37 19.38 -14.45 -5.25
N THR A 38 20.52 -15.13 -5.21
CA THR A 38 20.82 -16.24 -6.13
C THR A 38 19.91 -17.46 -5.95
N THR A 39 19.11 -17.47 -4.88
CA THR A 39 18.11 -18.50 -4.59
C THR A 39 16.76 -18.28 -5.27
N ASP A 40 16.51 -17.08 -5.80
CA ASP A 40 15.23 -16.75 -6.44
C ASP A 40 15.13 -17.44 -7.81
N ASN A 41 13.96 -18.00 -8.11
CA ASN A 41 13.75 -18.77 -9.33
C ASN A 41 12.28 -18.75 -9.79
N GLY A 42 12.08 -18.87 -11.10
CA GLY A 42 10.76 -19.00 -11.72
C GLY A 42 10.03 -17.67 -11.91
N GLU A 43 8.79 -17.78 -12.38
CA GLU A 43 7.88 -16.65 -12.57
C GLU A 43 6.92 -16.56 -11.38
N VAL A 44 7.04 -15.49 -10.59
CA VAL A 44 6.19 -15.24 -9.43
C VAL A 44 5.38 -13.96 -9.67
N PRO A 45 4.06 -13.95 -9.43
CA PRO A 45 3.26 -12.73 -9.54
C PRO A 45 3.79 -11.61 -8.64
N ASN A 46 3.62 -10.37 -9.09
CA ASN A 46 4.01 -9.21 -8.30
C ASN A 46 3.22 -9.16 -6.97
N ALA A 47 3.95 -9.11 -5.86
CA ALA A 47 3.39 -9.01 -4.51
C ALA A 47 3.58 -7.62 -3.86
N LYS A 48 4.12 -6.64 -4.60
CA LYS A 48 4.41 -5.30 -4.10
C LYS A 48 3.64 -4.23 -4.87
N TRP A 49 2.87 -3.42 -4.14
CA TRP A 49 2.28 -2.20 -4.66
C TRP A 49 2.38 -1.08 -3.61
N PRO A 50 3.10 0.03 -3.90
CA PRO A 50 3.16 1.15 -2.97
C PRO A 50 1.89 2.00 -3.08
N PHE A 51 1.23 2.29 -1.96
CA PHE A 51 0.08 3.23 -1.92
C PHE A 51 0.41 4.61 -2.53
N GLY A 52 1.68 5.01 -2.55
CA GLY A 52 2.15 6.23 -3.23
C GLY A 52 1.86 6.27 -4.73
N MET A 53 1.73 5.12 -5.38
CA MET A 53 1.38 5.00 -6.81
C MET A 53 -0.13 4.87 -7.04
N SER A 54 -0.93 4.69 -5.99
CA SER A 54 -2.39 4.65 -6.12
C SER A 54 -2.98 6.05 -6.34
N HIS A 55 -4.02 6.13 -7.16
CA HIS A 55 -4.78 7.37 -7.32
C HIS A 55 -5.35 7.84 -5.98
N ASN A 56 -5.14 9.12 -5.67
CA ASN A 56 -5.58 9.71 -4.42
C ASN A 56 -6.88 10.51 -4.62
N ARG A 57 -7.96 10.09 -3.96
CA ARG A 57 -9.22 10.82 -3.95
C ARG A 57 -9.17 11.88 -2.85
N LEU A 58 -9.03 13.14 -3.27
CA LEU A 58 -9.04 14.28 -2.37
C LEU A 58 -10.48 14.75 -2.11
N GLN A 59 -10.79 15.04 -0.85
CA GLN A 59 -12.09 15.55 -0.39
C GLN A 59 -11.86 16.66 0.64
N THR A 60 -12.87 17.48 0.90
CA THR A 60 -12.80 18.43 2.01
C THR A 60 -12.69 17.66 3.33
N GLY A 61 -11.62 17.89 4.09
CA GLY A 61 -11.38 17.23 5.37
C GLY A 61 -10.58 15.92 5.27
N GLY A 62 -10.05 15.53 4.11
CA GLY A 62 -9.19 14.35 4.05
C GLY A 62 -8.92 13.82 2.65
N TRP A 63 -8.33 12.63 2.60
CA TRP A 63 -8.08 11.92 1.36
C TRP A 63 -8.11 10.40 1.56
N ALA A 64 -8.39 9.68 0.50
CA ALA A 64 -8.36 8.22 0.50
C ALA A 64 -7.71 7.70 -0.78
N ARG A 65 -6.84 6.71 -0.64
CA ARG A 65 -6.22 5.98 -1.76
C ARG A 65 -6.35 4.48 -1.52
N GLN A 66 -6.61 3.75 -2.58
CA GLN A 66 -6.95 2.33 -2.48
C GLN A 66 -6.00 1.45 -3.29
N GLN A 67 -5.93 0.19 -2.87
CA GLN A 67 -5.26 -0.89 -3.57
C GLN A 67 -6.22 -2.09 -3.58
N ASN A 68 -6.64 -2.49 -4.76
CA ASN A 68 -7.45 -3.69 -4.98
C ASN A 68 -6.82 -4.56 -6.06
N ILE A 69 -7.58 -5.54 -6.58
CA ILE A 69 -7.13 -6.45 -7.64
C ILE A 69 -6.60 -5.74 -8.89
N ASN A 70 -7.01 -4.49 -9.17
CA ASN A 70 -6.49 -3.72 -10.32
C ASN A 70 -5.07 -3.20 -10.08
N GLN A 71 -4.66 -3.02 -8.83
CA GLN A 71 -3.31 -2.59 -8.45
C GLN A 71 -2.42 -3.78 -8.07
N LEU A 72 -2.97 -4.75 -7.35
CA LEU A 72 -2.25 -5.96 -6.92
C LEU A 72 -3.08 -7.21 -7.23
N PRO A 73 -3.03 -7.73 -8.47
CA PRO A 73 -3.86 -8.86 -8.91
C PRO A 73 -3.63 -10.16 -8.12
N ALA A 74 -2.46 -10.32 -7.50
CA ALA A 74 -2.15 -11.47 -6.65
C ALA A 74 -2.97 -11.49 -5.34
N ALA A 75 -3.52 -10.35 -4.91
CA ALA A 75 -4.33 -10.24 -3.70
C ALA A 75 -5.83 -10.26 -4.05
N THR A 76 -6.41 -11.47 -4.19
CA THR A 76 -7.82 -11.64 -4.60
C THR A 76 -8.81 -11.48 -3.46
N GLU A 77 -8.41 -11.84 -2.24
CA GLU A 77 -9.31 -11.90 -1.07
C GLU A 77 -9.30 -10.62 -0.22
N LEU A 78 -8.40 -9.67 -0.51
CA LEU A 78 -8.19 -8.49 0.31
C LEU A 78 -7.99 -7.24 -0.56
N ALA A 79 -8.56 -6.13 -0.09
CA ALA A 79 -8.29 -4.80 -0.59
C ALA A 79 -7.89 -3.88 0.57
N GLY A 80 -7.01 -2.91 0.29
CA GLY A 80 -6.54 -1.96 1.27
C GLY A 80 -6.95 -0.53 0.92
N VAL A 81 -7.28 0.26 1.94
CA VAL A 81 -7.48 1.71 1.82
C VAL A 81 -6.59 2.41 2.84
N ASP A 82 -5.80 3.36 2.37
CA ASP A 82 -5.11 4.33 3.21
C ASP A 82 -5.96 5.61 3.24
N LEU A 83 -6.46 5.93 4.44
CA LEU A 83 -7.42 7.00 4.69
C LEU A 83 -6.81 7.99 5.68
N HIS A 84 -6.88 9.27 5.33
CA HIS A 84 -6.57 10.39 6.21
C HIS A 84 -7.81 11.25 6.40
N LEU A 85 -8.07 11.61 7.66
CA LEU A 85 -9.11 12.54 8.05
C LEU A 85 -8.49 13.65 8.90
N GLU A 86 -8.86 14.89 8.58
CA GLU A 86 -8.55 16.05 9.40
C GLU A 86 -9.37 16.03 10.69
N ALA A 87 -8.93 16.81 11.69
CA ALA A 87 -9.64 16.91 12.95
C ALA A 87 -11.09 17.41 12.73
N GLY A 88 -12.07 16.63 13.19
CA GLY A 88 -13.50 16.93 13.02
C GLY A 88 -14.08 16.55 11.65
N ALA A 89 -13.27 16.06 10.71
CA ALA A 89 -13.77 15.52 9.46
C ALA A 89 -14.48 14.17 9.68
N ILE A 90 -15.47 13.89 8.84
CA ILE A 90 -16.32 12.71 8.95
C ILE A 90 -16.17 11.89 7.68
N ARG A 91 -15.86 10.61 7.84
CA ARG A 91 -16.16 9.62 6.80
C ARG A 91 -17.66 9.34 6.90
N GLU A 92 -18.39 9.66 5.82
CA GLU A 92 -19.85 9.56 5.77
C GLU A 92 -20.35 8.21 6.30
N LEU A 93 -21.52 8.19 6.95
CA LEU A 93 -22.13 6.93 7.38
C LEU A 93 -22.45 6.09 6.15
N HIS A 94 -21.90 4.89 6.08
CA HIS A 94 -22.11 3.97 4.98
C HIS A 94 -21.98 2.52 5.45
N TRP A 95 -22.38 1.60 4.59
CA TRP A 95 -22.12 0.18 4.73
C TRP A 95 -21.61 -0.37 3.40
N HIS A 96 -21.02 -1.55 3.44
CA HIS A 96 -20.67 -2.32 2.26
C HIS A 96 -20.76 -3.81 2.59
N THR A 97 -20.72 -4.66 1.56
CA THR A 97 -20.85 -6.12 1.71
C THR A 97 -19.59 -6.79 2.26
N ALA A 98 -18.42 -6.16 2.10
CA ALA A 98 -17.18 -6.67 2.66
C ALA A 98 -17.12 -6.43 4.18
N SER A 99 -16.44 -7.29 4.92
CA SER A 99 -16.07 -6.98 6.30
C SER A 99 -14.94 -5.96 6.33
N GLU A 100 -14.93 -5.05 7.31
CA GLU A 100 -13.89 -4.02 7.45
C GLU A 100 -12.99 -4.29 8.66
N TRP A 101 -11.69 -4.19 8.42
CA TRP A 101 -10.67 -4.19 9.46
C TRP A 101 -9.78 -2.96 9.30
N ALA A 102 -9.56 -2.23 10.39
CA ALA A 102 -8.83 -0.97 10.37
C ALA A 102 -7.77 -0.92 11.48
N TYR A 103 -6.69 -0.19 11.20
CA TYR A 103 -5.64 0.10 12.17
C TYR A 103 -5.33 1.59 12.19
N VAL A 104 -5.43 2.21 13.36
CA VAL A 104 -5.15 3.65 13.52
C VAL A 104 -3.63 3.88 13.59
N THR A 105 -3.04 4.30 12.47
CA THR A 105 -1.60 4.57 12.36
C THR A 105 -1.18 5.83 13.11
N LYS A 106 -2.00 6.88 13.09
CA LYS A 106 -1.76 8.16 13.76
C LYS A 106 -3.07 8.81 14.18
N GLY A 107 -3.05 9.50 15.33
CA GLY A 107 -4.20 10.24 15.84
C GLY A 107 -5.22 9.35 16.56
N SER A 108 -6.47 9.80 16.54
CA SER A 108 -7.62 9.13 17.16
C SER A 108 -8.87 9.33 16.31
N VAL A 109 -9.74 8.33 16.27
CA VAL A 109 -11.02 8.38 15.53
C VAL A 109 -12.14 7.88 16.43
N GLN A 110 -13.32 8.48 16.32
CA GLN A 110 -14.54 7.91 16.89
C GLN A 110 -15.23 7.06 15.84
N VAL A 111 -15.50 5.81 16.19
CA VAL A 111 -16.18 4.85 15.33
C VAL A 111 -17.56 4.57 15.89
N THR A 112 -18.55 4.57 15.00
CA THR A 112 -19.95 4.28 15.30
C THR A 112 -20.42 3.13 14.43
N ALA A 113 -21.13 2.16 15.01
CA ALA A 113 -21.73 1.06 14.27
C ALA A 113 -23.07 0.67 14.90
N VAL A 114 -23.92 0.01 14.12
CA VAL A 114 -25.20 -0.55 14.58
C VAL A 114 -25.27 -2.01 14.14
N ASN A 115 -25.59 -2.91 15.05
CA ASN A 115 -25.74 -4.33 14.70
C ASN A 115 -27.17 -4.66 14.24
N GLN A 116 -27.38 -5.90 13.79
CA GLN A 116 -28.68 -6.37 13.30
C GLN A 116 -29.82 -6.31 14.33
N LEU A 117 -29.49 -6.28 15.61
CA LEU A 117 -30.46 -6.14 16.71
C LEU A 117 -30.79 -4.67 17.02
N GLY A 118 -30.26 -3.72 16.24
CA GLY A 118 -30.45 -2.28 16.44
C GLY A 118 -29.63 -1.70 17.61
N GLN A 119 -28.63 -2.43 18.10
CA GLN A 119 -27.78 -1.97 19.19
C GLN A 119 -26.64 -1.10 18.65
N ASN A 120 -26.45 0.06 19.28
CA ASN A 120 -25.42 1.01 18.91
C ASN A 120 -24.08 0.68 19.60
N PHE A 121 -23.01 0.77 18.84
CA PHE A 121 -21.64 0.77 19.32
C PHE A 121 -21.02 2.12 19.01
N VAL A 122 -20.44 2.77 20.02
CA VAL A 122 -19.69 4.03 19.86
C VAL A 122 -18.40 3.91 20.66
N ARG A 123 -17.26 4.06 20.01
CA ARG A 123 -15.96 3.98 20.67
C ARG A 123 -14.93 4.89 20.02
N THR A 124 -14.13 5.56 20.85
CA THR A 124 -12.92 6.24 20.40
C THR A 124 -11.76 5.25 20.36
N ALA A 125 -11.12 5.14 19.20
CA ALA A 125 -9.93 4.33 18.97
C ALA A 125 -8.68 5.22 18.90
N VAL A 126 -7.63 4.83 19.63
CA VAL A 126 -6.34 5.51 19.64
C VAL A 126 -5.26 4.44 19.53
N ARG A 127 -4.44 4.48 18.47
CA ARG A 127 -3.34 3.51 18.23
C ARG A 127 -3.74 2.04 18.45
N THR A 128 -4.93 1.67 17.98
CA THR A 128 -5.50 0.34 18.21
C THR A 128 -6.13 -0.15 16.92
N VAL A 129 -6.24 -1.47 16.82
CA VAL A 129 -7.02 -2.16 15.79
C VAL A 129 -8.51 -1.97 16.07
N VAL A 130 -9.26 -1.56 15.05
CA VAL A 130 -10.72 -1.53 15.06
C VAL A 130 -11.21 -2.55 14.05
N THR A 131 -12.02 -3.49 14.49
CA THR A 131 -12.70 -4.43 13.60
C THR A 131 -14.18 -4.10 13.58
N VAL A 132 -14.73 -3.89 12.38
CA VAL A 132 -16.16 -3.68 12.17
C VAL A 132 -16.66 -4.85 11.33
N PHE A 133 -17.28 -5.83 11.99
CA PHE A 133 -17.96 -6.93 11.32
C PHE A 133 -19.39 -6.49 11.01
N LEU A 134 -19.74 -6.48 9.72
CA LEU A 134 -21.11 -6.36 9.23
C LEU A 134 -21.57 -7.76 8.83
N GLU A 135 -21.78 -8.63 9.81
CA GLU A 135 -22.46 -9.93 9.61
C GLU A 135 -23.70 -10.05 10.49
#